data_AF-A0A2N2SUZ8-F1
#
_entry.id   AF-A0A2N2SUZ8-F1
#
_cell.length_a   1.000
_cell.length_b   1.000
_cell.length_c   1.000
_cell.angle_alpha   90.00
_cell.angle_beta   90.00
_cell.angle_gamma   90.00
#
_symmetry.space_group_name_H-M   'P 1'
#
loop_
_entity.id
_entity.type
_entity.pdbx_description
1 polymer ?
#
loop_
_entity_poly.entity_id
_entity_poly.type
_entity_poly.pdbx_seq_one_letter_code
_entity_poly.pdbx_strand_id
1 'polypeptide(L)' 'MSGAEITALLLLCTAVSFTPGPNTTLSTALAANFGLRRALRFVLAVPVGWGLLLGLCASGVGALVVSLPPLRLGVKASGV' A
#
# COMPACT_ATOMS: atom_id res chain seq x y z
N MET A 1 11.18 8.93 16.58
CA MET A 1 11.91 8.02 15.68
C MET A 1 13.34 7.91 16.18
N SER A 2 13.81 6.70 16.45
CA SER A 2 15.21 6.47 16.86
C SER A 2 16.16 6.59 15.65
N GLY A 3 17.44 6.88 15.89
CA GLY A 3 18.45 6.93 14.81
C GLY A 3 18.59 5.61 14.04
N ALA A 4 18.28 4.49 14.70
CA ALA A 4 18.24 3.17 14.08
C ALA A 4 17.08 3.03 13.06
N GLU A 5 15.90 3.57 13.36
CA GLU A 5 14.75 3.56 12.43
C GLU A 5 15.04 4.37 11.16
N ILE A 6 15.66 5.55 11.30
CA ILE A 6 16.01 6.38 10.14
C ILE A 6 17.04 5.66 9.27
N THR A 7 18.07 5.06 9.87
CA THR A 7 19.09 4.30 9.13
C THR A 7 18.49 3.07 8.44
N ALA A 8 17.59 2.36 9.11
CA ALA A 8 16.88 1.21 8.52
C ALA A 8 16.00 1.62 7.34
N LEU A 9 15.28 2.74 7.45
CA LEU A 9 14.49 3.29 6.34
C LEU A 9 15.37 3.72 5.17
N LEU A 10 16.51 4.38 5.43
CA LEU A 10 17.45 4.75 4.39
C LEU A 10 18.00 3.51 3.67
N LEU A 11 18.45 2.49 4.40
CA LEU A 11 18.92 1.23 3.80
C LEU A 11 17.84 0.54 2.97
N LEU A 12 16.61 0.49 3.47
CA LEU A 12 15.46 -0.06 2.75
C LEU A 12 15.18 0.73 1.45
N CYS A 13 15.18 2.06 1.52
CA CYS A 13 15.02 2.93 0.35
C CYS A 13 16.13 2.71 -0.68
N THR A 14 17.39 2.57 -0.25
CA THR A 14 18.51 2.29 -1.15
C THR A 14 18.36 0.93 -1.80
N ALA A 15 18.03 -0.12 -1.04
CA ALA A 15 17.80 -1.47 -1.57
C ALA A 15 16.67 -1.51 -2.60
N VAL A 16 15.53 -0.88 -2.32
CA VAL A 16 14.37 -0.78 -3.22
C VAL A 16 14.65 0.09 -4.45
N SER A 17 15.60 1.02 -4.37
CA SER A 17 16.03 1.83 -5.52
C SER A 17 16.92 1.04 -6.49
N PHE A 18 17.71 0.09 -5.98
CA PHE A 18 18.51 -0.83 -6.81
C PHE A 18 17.69 -2.00 -7.38
N THR A 19 16.57 -2.36 -6.73
CA THR A 19 15.56 -3.28 -7.25
C THR A 19 14.24 -2.55 -7.51
N PRO A 20 14.24 -1.52 -8.40
CA PRO A 20 13.06 -0.70 -8.61
C PRO A 20 11.94 -1.60 -9.13
N GLY A 21 10.89 -1.72 -8.33
CA GLY A 21 9.71 -2.48 -8.70
C GLY A 21 9.04 -1.90 -9.96
N PRO A 22 8.13 -2.66 -10.60
CA PRO A 22 7.49 -2.26 -11.86
C PRO A 22 6.82 -0.88 -11.79
N ASN A 23 6.19 -0.52 -10.66
CA ASN A 23 5.54 0.78 -10.49
C ASN A 23 6.51 1.96 -10.45
N THR A 24 7.70 1.77 -9.85
CA THR A 24 8.75 2.79 -9.81
C THR A 24 9.35 3.00 -11.19
N THR A 25 9.63 1.90 -11.91
CA THR A 25 10.13 1.95 -13.29
C THR A 25 9.13 2.61 -14.24
N LEU A 26 7.83 2.29 -14.13
CA LEU A 26 6.77 2.93 -14.91
C LEU A 26 6.63 4.42 -14.58
N SER A 27 6.74 4.81 -13.31
CA SER A 27 6.70 6.22 -12.90
C SER A 27 7.87 7.02 -13.50
N THR A 28 9.08 6.44 -13.50
CA THR A 28 10.27 7.05 -14.12
C THR A 28 10.12 7.14 -15.63
N ALA A 29 9.62 6.11 -16.29
CA ALA A 29 9.34 6.14 -17.73
C ALA A 29 8.26 7.18 -18.08
N LEU A 30 7.20 7.29 -17.29
CA LEU A 30 6.16 8.32 -17.44
C LEU A 30 6.74 9.73 -17.21
N ALA A 31 7.63 9.89 -16.24
CA ALA A 31 8.31 11.16 -15.99
C ALA A 31 9.21 11.58 -17.16
N ALA A 32 9.96 10.63 -17.72
CA ALA A 32 10.84 10.85 -18.85
C ALA A 32 10.07 11.17 -20.15
N ASN A 33 8.94 10.51 -20.40
CA ASN A 33 8.18 10.67 -21.64
C ASN A 33 7.12 11.79 -21.59
N PHE A 34 6.49 12.01 -20.45
CA PHE A 34 5.33 12.91 -20.32
C PHE A 34 5.52 14.01 -19.25
N GLY A 35 6.69 14.09 -18.64
CA GLY A 35 7.04 15.08 -17.64
C GLY A 35 6.57 14.75 -16.22
N LEU A 36 7.19 15.44 -15.25
CA LEU A 36 7.03 15.20 -13.81
C LEU A 36 5.56 15.34 -13.33
N ARG A 37 4.80 16.29 -13.90
CA ARG A 37 3.40 16.52 -13.49
C ARG A 37 2.49 15.32 -13.74
N ARG A 38 2.71 14.55 -14.82
CA ARG A 38 1.93 13.34 -15.12
C ARG A 38 2.41 12.15 -14.30
N ALA A 39 3.71 12.02 -14.10
CA ALA A 39 4.27 10.98 -13.22
C ALA A 39 3.77 11.11 -11.78
N LEU A 40 3.73 12.33 -11.22
CA LEU A 40 3.23 12.58 -9.87
C LEU A 40 1.77 12.14 -9.69
N ARG A 41 0.92 12.31 -10.71
CA ARG A 41 -0.47 11.81 -10.67
C ARG A 41 -0.52 10.29 -10.56
N PHE A 42 0.34 9.58 -11.30
CA PHE A 42 0.41 8.11 -11.24
C PHE A 42 0.96 7.63 -9.89
N VAL A 43 2.04 8.25 -9.39
CA VAL A 43 2.63 7.94 -8.08
C VAL A 43 1.62 8.11 -6.94
N LEU A 44 0.77 9.14 -7.00
CA LEU A 44 -0.29 9.36 -6.00
C LEU A 44 -1.52 8.46 -6.23
N ALA A 45 -1.86 8.12 -7.47
CA ALA A 45 -3.01 7.27 -7.78
C ALA A 45 -2.83 5.82 -7.30
N VAL A 46 -1.61 5.28 -7.33
CA VAL A 46 -1.31 3.90 -6.91
C VAL A 46 -1.67 3.62 -5.43
N PRO A 47 -1.16 4.35 -4.43
CA PRO A 47 -1.50 4.11 -3.03
C PRO A 47 -2.97 4.44 -2.73
N VAL A 48 -3.56 5.44 -3.40
CA VAL A 48 -4.98 5.79 -3.24
C VAL A 48 -5.87 4.66 -3.75
N GLY A 49 -5.60 4.12 -4.94
CA GLY A 49 -6.34 2.99 -5.50
C GLY A 49 -6.21 1.73 -4.63
N TRP A 50 -5.00 1.44 -4.14
CA TRP A 50 -4.78 0.32 -3.24
C TRP A 50 -5.52 0.48 -1.90
N GLY A 51 -5.46 1.67 -1.30
CA GLY A 51 -6.19 1.98 -0.06
C GLY A 51 -7.71 1.89 -0.23
N LEU A 52 -8.24 2.35 -1.35
CA LEU A 52 -9.67 2.21 -1.67
C LEU A 52 -10.08 0.75 -1.86
N LEU A 53 -9.31 -0.03 -2.62
CA LEU A 53 -9.58 -1.46 -2.81
C LEU A 53 -9.53 -2.22 -1.50
N LEU A 54 -8.50 -1.98 -0.67
CA LEU A 54 -8.42 -2.57 0.66
C LEU A 54 -9.58 -2.14 1.56
N GLY A 55 -9.93 -0.85 1.55
CA GLY A 55 -11.05 -0.33 2.34
C GLY A 55 -12.38 -0.96 1.92
N LEU A 56 -12.62 -1.10 0.61
CA LEU A 56 -13.81 -1.75 0.07
C LEU A 56 -13.82 -3.25 0.42
N CYS A 57 -12.72 -3.96 0.23
CA CYS A 57 -12.59 -5.37 0.62
C CYS A 57 -12.80 -5.55 2.13
N ALA A 58 -12.17 -4.73 2.96
CA ALA A 58 -12.31 -4.76 4.41
C ALA A 58 -13.74 -4.40 4.85
N SER A 59 -14.41 -3.47 4.17
CA SER A 59 -15.81 -3.15 4.44
C SER A 59 -16.75 -4.30 4.05
N GLY A 60 -16.48 -4.99 2.95
CA GLY A 60 -17.24 -6.17 2.53
C GLY A 60 -17.06 -7.34 3.50
N VAL A 61 -15.81 -7.65 3.89
CA VAL A 61 -15.52 -8.67 4.90
C VAL A 61 -16.07 -8.25 6.27
N GLY A 62 -15.96 -6.98 6.64
CA GLY A 62 -16.52 -6.44 7.88
C GLY A 62 -18.04 -6.56 7.95
N ALA A 63 -18.74 -6.28 6.84
CA ALA A 63 -20.19 -6.48 6.73
C ALA A 63 -20.56 -7.96 6.88
N LEU A 64 -19.80 -8.87 6.27
CA LEU A 64 -20.00 -10.32 6.39
C LEU A 64 -19.80 -10.79 7.84
N VAL A 65 -18.74 -10.34 8.51
CA VAL A 65 -18.47 -10.67 9.92
C VAL A 65 -19.57 -10.15 10.86
N VAL A 66 -20.14 -8.97 10.60
CA VAL A 66 -21.26 -8.44 11.41
C VAL A 66 -22.54 -9.24 11.17
N SER A 67 -22.79 -9.69 9.94
CA SER A 67 -23.99 -10.43 9.58
C SER A 67 -24.01 -11.90 10.03
N LEU A 68 -22.85 -12.51 10.28
CA LEU A 68 -22.71 -13.92 10.64
C LEU A 68 -22.17 -14.11 12.06
N PRO A 69 -23.02 -14.42 13.06
CA PRO A 69 -22.63 -14.65 14.46
C PRO A 69 -21.49 -15.68 14.68
N PRO A 70 -21.41 -16.82 13.95
CA PRO A 70 -20.31 -17.77 14.14
C PRO A 70 -18.96 -17.24 13.59
N LEU A 71 -18.98 -16.44 12.51
CA LEU A 71 -17.78 -15.76 11.99
C LEU A 71 -17.26 -14.72 12.97
N ARG A 72 -18.15 -13.96 13.59
CA ARG A 72 -17.81 -12.99 14.64
C ARG A 72 -17.17 -13.64 15.87
N LEU A 73 -17.67 -14.80 16.30
CA LEU A 73 -17.09 -15.58 17.39
C LEU A 73 -15.73 -16.17 17.01
N GLY A 74 -15.56 -16.65 15.78
CA GLY A 74 -14.28 -17.10 15.26
C GLY A 74 -13.20 -16.01 15.25
N VAL A 75 -13.55 -14.80 14.76
CA VAL A 75 -12.63 -13.64 14.75
C VAL A 75 -12.20 -13.24 16.17
N LYS A 76 -13.16 -13.16 17.11
CA LYS A 76 -12.86 -12.89 18.52
C LYS A 76 -11.99 -13.96 19.18
N ALA A 77 -12.19 -15.23 18.83
CA ALA A 77 -11.41 -16.34 19.38
C ALA A 77 -9.96 -16.36 18.83
N SER A 78 -9.74 -15.88 17.60
CA SER A 78 -8.41 -15.74 17.01
C SER A 78 -7.59 -14.55 17.54
N GLY A 79 -8.14 -13.75 18.46
CA GLY A 79 -7.38 -12.69 19.16
C GLY A 79 -7.34 -11.34 18.45
N VAL A 80 -8.33 -11.04 17.61
CA VAL A 80 -8.60 -9.68 17.08
C VAL A 80 -9.83 -9.09 17.77
#